data_AF-A0A7W7ZBR0-F1
#
_entry.id   AF-A0A7W7ZBR0-F1
#
_cell.length_a   1.000
_cell.length_b   1.000
_cell.length_c   1.000
_cell.angle_alpha   90.00
_cell.angle_beta   90.00
_cell.angle_gamma   90.00
#
_symmetry.space_group_name_H-M   'P 1'
#
loop_
_entity.id
_entity.type
_entity.pdbx_description
1 polymer ?
#
loop_
_entity_poly.entity_id
_entity_poly.type
_entity_poly.pdbx_seq_one_letter_code
_entity_poly.pdbx_strand_id
1 'polypeptide(L)'
;MKMFFAIVAEFALFLLLDVIGGVFYHPFHIETMLSGARSFAWDGILFMLLAWSLLLLVGAARKRFAASAVPLSIALVLATATGYVLKVGFATHQW
;
A
#
# COMPACT_ATOMS: atom_id res chain seq x y z
N MET A 1 -11.51 -17.46 10.85
CA MET A 1 -12.49 -16.57 10.17
C MET A 1 -12.24 -15.09 10.43
N LYS A 2 -12.29 -14.59 11.67
CA LYS A 2 -12.07 -13.15 11.95
C LYS A 2 -10.75 -12.58 11.40
N MET A 3 -9.66 -13.33 11.52
CA MET A 3 -8.35 -12.94 11.00
C MET A 3 -8.32 -12.83 9.47
N PHE A 4 -8.97 -13.76 8.76
CA PHE A 4 -9.04 -13.72 7.29
C PHE A 4 -9.80 -12.48 6.81
N PHE A 5 -10.96 -12.20 7.40
CA PHE A 5 -11.71 -10.98 7.06
C PHE A 5 -10.94 -9.70 7.37
N ALA A 6 -10.17 -9.66 8.48
CA ALA A 6 -9.30 -8.53 8.78
C ALA A 6 -8.23 -8.35 7.70
N ILE A 7 -7.51 -9.41 7.33
CA ILE A 7 -6.49 -9.36 6.28
C ILE A 7 -7.09 -8.91 4.95
N VAL A 8 -8.25 -9.44 4.55
CA VAL A 8 -8.89 -9.07 3.28
C VAL A 8 -9.33 -7.60 3.29
N ALA A 9 -9.91 -7.12 4.39
CA ALA A 9 -10.33 -5.72 4.51
C ALA A 9 -9.13 -4.76 4.54
N GLU A 10 -8.08 -5.09 5.28
CA GLU A 10 -6.83 -4.31 5.34
C GLU A 10 -6.12 -4.32 3.98
N PHE A 11 -6.11 -5.45 3.29
CA PHE A 11 -5.56 -5.57 1.93
C PHE A 11 -6.32 -4.68 0.94
N ALA A 12 -7.66 -4.73 0.97
CA ALA A 12 -8.49 -3.88 0.12
C ALA A 12 -8.28 -2.38 0.42
N LEU A 13 -8.14 -2.02 1.70
CA LEU A 13 -7.81 -0.66 2.12
C LEU A 13 -6.44 -0.22 1.58
N PHE A 14 -5.41 -1.06 1.71
CA PHE A 14 -4.07 -0.74 1.21
C PHE A 14 -4.03 -0.64 -0.31
N LEU A 15 -4.72 -1.51 -1.05
CA LEU A 15 -4.85 -1.38 -2.50
C LEU A 15 -5.54 -0.07 -2.90
N LEU A 16 -6.61 0.32 -2.22
CA LEU A 16 -7.27 1.60 -2.47
C LEU A 16 -6.31 2.77 -2.24
N LEU A 17 -5.51 2.73 -1.18
CA LEU A 17 -4.51 3.75 -0.90
C LEU A 17 -3.38 3.78 -1.94
N ASP A 18 -2.93 2.61 -2.43
CA ASP A 18 -1.94 2.55 -3.51
C ASP A 18 -2.47 3.16 -4.81
N VAL A 19 -3.74 2.91 -5.14
CA VAL A 19 -4.39 3.49 -6.32
C VAL A 19 -4.59 4.99 -6.14
N ILE A 20 -5.08 5.43 -4.98
CA ILE A 20 -5.29 6.86 -4.70
C ILE A 20 -3.95 7.61 -4.75
N GLY A 21 -2.95 7.16 -4.01
CA GLY A 21 -1.64 7.80 -3.95
C GLY A 21 -0.84 7.64 -5.25
N GLY A 22 -1.00 6.51 -5.95
CA GLY A 22 -0.21 6.18 -7.12
C GLY A 22 -0.80 6.64 -8.46
N VAL A 23 -2.07 7.07 -8.51
CA VAL A 23 -2.74 7.47 -9.76
C VAL A 23 -3.44 8.82 -9.64
N PHE A 24 -4.10 9.09 -8.51
CA PHE A 24 -4.99 10.25 -8.38
C PHE A 24 -4.38 11.41 -7.59
N TYR A 25 -3.46 11.12 -6.66
CA TYR A 25 -2.95 12.10 -5.72
C TYR A 25 -1.47 11.87 -5.44
N HIS A 26 -0.61 12.70 -6.02
CA HIS A 26 0.84 12.60 -5.94
C HIS A 26 1.44 13.75 -5.12
N PRO A 27 1.30 13.79 -3.78
CA PRO A 27 1.82 14.91 -3.00
C PRO A 27 3.34 14.89 -2.88
N PHE A 28 3.98 13.72 -3.00
CA PHE A 28 5.43 13.57 -2.82
C PHE A 28 6.18 13.68 -4.15
N HIS A 29 5.52 13.36 -5.27
CA HIS A 29 6.12 13.38 -6.62
C HIS A 29 7.42 12.55 -6.67
N ILE A 30 7.47 11.45 -5.91
CA ILE A 30 8.65 10.59 -5.85
C ILE A 30 8.50 9.53 -6.92
N GLU A 31 9.23 9.72 -8.01
CA GLU A 31 9.24 8.79 -9.14
C GLU A 31 10.62 8.21 -9.37
N THR A 32 10.67 6.96 -9.82
CA THR A 32 11.90 6.33 -10.29
C THR A 32 11.74 5.89 -11.72
N MET A 33 12.67 6.31 -12.58
CA MET A 33 12.71 5.83 -13.96
C MET A 33 13.16 4.36 -13.97
N LEU A 34 12.32 3.50 -14.53
CA LEU A 34 12.60 2.07 -14.66
C LEU A 34 13.37 1.78 -15.96
N SER A 35 12.92 2.36 -17.09
CA SER A 35 13.57 2.28 -18.41
C SER A 35 12.79 3.11 -19.44
N GLY A 36 13.49 3.89 -20.27
CA GLY A 36 12.87 4.73 -21.29
C GLY A 36 11.85 5.71 -20.70
N ALA A 37 10.64 5.75 -21.27
CA ALA A 37 9.52 6.59 -20.81
C ALA A 37 8.67 5.94 -19.68
N ARG A 38 9.20 4.91 -18.99
CA ARG A 38 8.50 4.26 -17.87
C ARG A 38 9.00 4.80 -16.54
N SER A 39 8.09 5.41 -15.79
CA SER A 39 8.34 5.82 -14.41
C SER A 39 7.49 5.02 -13.44
N PHE A 40 8.01 4.85 -12.23
CA PHE A 40 7.32 4.23 -11.11
C PHE A 40 7.07 5.29 -10.04
N ALA A 41 5.80 5.62 -9.80
CA ALA A 41 5.40 6.53 -8.72
C ALA A 41 5.31 5.78 -7.37
N TRP A 42 6.10 6.25 -6.40
CA TRP A 42 6.19 5.69 -5.06
C TRP A 42 5.09 6.18 -4.12
N ASP A 43 4.36 7.24 -4.48
CA ASP A 43 3.33 7.87 -3.65
C ASP A 43 2.30 6.86 -3.11
N GLY A 44 1.84 5.91 -3.92
CA GLY A 44 0.93 4.85 -3.46
C GLY A 44 1.51 3.98 -2.34
N ILE A 45 2.80 3.61 -2.45
CA ILE A 45 3.51 2.84 -1.41
C ILE A 45 3.68 3.69 -0.15
N LEU A 46 4.01 4.96 -0.29
CA LEU A 46 4.14 5.87 0.85
C LEU A 46 2.81 6.04 1.59
N PHE A 47 1.69 6.13 0.88
CA PHE A 47 0.36 6.17 1.48
C PHE A 47 0.03 4.89 2.25
N MET A 48 0.33 3.72 1.67
CA MET A 48 0.15 2.45 2.37
C MET A 48 0.99 2.38 3.65
N LEU A 49 2.26 2.81 3.60
CA LEU A 49 3.15 2.83 4.76
C LEU A 49 2.66 3.77 5.86
N LEU A 50 2.22 4.98 5.49
CA LEU A 50 1.65 5.94 6.44
C LEU A 50 0.40 5.38 7.14
N ALA A 51 -0.50 4.78 6.38
CA ALA A 51 -1.70 4.16 6.93
C ALA A 51 -1.37 2.96 7.82
N TRP A 52 -0.41 2.12 7.41
CA TRP A 52 0.04 0.98 8.22
C TRP A 52 0.65 1.45 9.54
N SER A 53 1.53 2.45 9.52
CA SER A 53 2.10 3.03 10.73
C SER A 53 1.03 3.62 11.64
N LEU A 54 0.05 4.34 11.10
CA LEU A 54 -1.06 4.89 11.88
C LEU A 54 -1.91 3.79 12.52
N LEU A 55 -2.25 2.73 11.78
CA LEU A 55 -3.04 1.61 12.29
C LEU A 55 -2.29 0.83 13.36
N LEU A 56 -0.96 0.66 13.22
CA LEU A 56 -0.12 0.08 14.27
C LEU A 56 -0.12 0.95 15.54
N LEU A 57 0.01 2.27 15.41
CA LEU A 57 -0.04 3.19 16.55
C LEU A 57 -1.40 3.13 17.26
N VAL A 58 -2.50 3.07 16.51
CA VAL A 58 -3.85 2.88 17.07
C VAL A 58 -3.96 1.52 17.77
N GLY A 59 -3.39 0.45 17.18
CA GLY A 59 -3.33 -0.88 17.79
C GLY A 59 -2.52 -0.89 19.09
N ALA A 60 -1.39 -0.18 19.13
CA ALA A 60 -0.55 0.00 20.31
C ALA A 60 -1.27 0.77 21.42
N ALA A 61 -1.91 1.90 21.07
CA ALA A 61 -2.70 2.70 22.01
C ALA A 61 -3.85 1.89 22.62
N ARG A 62 -4.45 0.97 21.86
CA ARG A 62 -5.50 0.05 22.33
C ARG A 62 -4.97 -1.17 23.07
N LYS A 63 -3.65 -1.29 23.31
CA LYS A 63 -2.97 -2.47 23.88
C LYS A 63 -3.28 -3.77 23.13
N ARG A 64 -3.57 -3.69 21.84
CA ARG A 64 -3.89 -4.81 20.94
C ARG A 64 -2.85 -4.97 19.82
N PHE A 65 -1.64 -4.43 20.03
CA PHE A 65 -0.57 -4.42 19.04
C PHE A 65 -0.26 -5.82 18.49
N ALA A 66 0.01 -6.80 19.38
CA ALA A 66 0.36 -8.15 18.96
C ALA A 66 -0.73 -8.84 18.11
N ALA A 67 -2.00 -8.57 18.41
CA ALA A 67 -3.12 -9.16 17.69
C ALA A 67 -3.41 -8.48 16.35
N SER A 68 -3.00 -7.21 16.19
CA SER A 68 -3.26 -6.41 14.98
C SER A 68 -2.07 -6.34 14.04
N ALA A 69 -0.83 -6.37 14.55
CA ALA A 69 0.37 -6.14 13.75
C ALA A 69 0.61 -7.22 12.68
N VAL A 70 0.35 -8.49 13.00
CA VAL A 70 0.55 -9.61 12.08
C VAL A 70 -0.38 -9.52 10.85
N PRO A 71 -1.72 -9.46 10.99
CA PRO A 71 -2.60 -9.35 9.84
C PRO A 71 -2.34 -8.08 9.02
N LEU A 72 -2.10 -6.94 9.69
CA LEU A 72 -1.78 -5.66 9.04
C LEU A 72 -0.54 -5.75 8.14
N SER A 73 0.52 -6.38 8.64
CA SER A 73 1.77 -6.52 7.89
C SER A 73 1.62 -7.50 6.73
N ILE A 74 0.87 -8.59 6.90
CA ILE A 74 0.56 -9.53 5.82
C ILE A 74 -0.24 -8.81 4.72
N ALA A 75 -1.28 -8.07 5.10
CA ALA A 75 -2.09 -7.29 4.16
C ALA A 75 -1.27 -6.26 3.39
N LEU A 76 -0.36 -5.55 4.07
CA LEU A 76 0.54 -4.58 3.45
C LEU A 76 1.46 -5.23 2.41
N VAL A 77 2.09 -6.36 2.75
CA VAL A 77 2.99 -7.08 1.85
C VAL A 77 2.24 -7.59 0.63
N LEU A 78 1.05 -8.16 0.82
CA LEU A 78 0.19 -8.61 -0.27
C LEU A 78 -0.21 -7.44 -1.18
N ALA A 79 -0.68 -6.33 -0.61
CA ALA A 79 -1.09 -5.15 -1.37
C ALA A 79 0.08 -4.54 -2.14
N THR A 80 1.26 -4.47 -1.54
CA THR A 80 2.48 -3.98 -2.19
C THR A 80 2.87 -4.88 -3.36
N ALA A 81 2.86 -6.19 -3.18
CA ALA A 81 3.16 -7.14 -4.24
C ALA A 81 2.14 -7.05 -5.38
N THR A 82 0.84 -6.98 -5.07
CA THR A 82 -0.22 -6.80 -6.06
C THR A 82 -0.09 -5.46 -6.79
N GLY A 83 0.08 -4.34 -6.08
CA GLY A 83 0.25 -3.02 -6.66
C GLY A 83 1.49 -2.95 -7.57
N TYR A 84 2.59 -3.58 -7.18
CA TYR A 84 3.78 -3.69 -8.01
C TYR A 84 3.52 -4.50 -9.29
N VAL A 85 2.88 -5.68 -9.18
CA VAL A 85 2.51 -6.50 -10.35
C VAL A 85 1.57 -5.74 -11.28
N LEU A 86 0.62 -4.97 -10.74
CA LEU A 86 -0.28 -4.12 -11.53
C LEU A 86 0.50 -3.00 -12.23
N LYS A 87 1.35 -2.25 -11.53
CA LYS A 87 2.13 -1.14 -12.11
C LYS A 87 3.16 -1.59 -13.14
N VAL A 88 3.72 -2.80 -12.98
CA VAL A 88 4.68 -3.38 -13.93
C VAL A 88 3.97 -4.07 -15.10
N GLY A 89 2.85 -4.76 -14.84
CA GLY A 89 2.06 -5.46 -15.85
C GLY A 89 1.25 -4.52 -16.75
N PHE A 90 0.75 -3.41 -16.19
CA PHE A 90 0.17 -2.30 -16.93
C PHE A 90 1.26 -1.24 -17.12
N ALA A 91 2.01 -1.37 -18.22
CA ALA A 91 3.08 -0.46 -18.59
C ALA A 91 2.65 1.02 -18.42
N THR A 92 3.17 1.68 -17.40
CA THR A 92 3.02 3.12 -17.20
C THR A 92 3.92 3.83 -18.22
N HIS A 93 3.35 4.13 -19.38
CA HIS A 93 3.93 5.11 -20.29
C HIS A 93 3.62 6.50 -19.72
N GLN A 94 4.66 7.27 -19.43
CA GLN A 94 4.47 8.72 -19.34
C GLN A 94 4.05 9.24 -20.72
N TRP A 95 3.00 10.05 -20.75
CA TRP A 95 2.55 10.78 -21.94
C TRP A 95 3.51 11.91 -22.28
#